data_AF-Q3IKH8-F1
#
_entry.id   AF-Q3IKH8-F1
#
_cell.length_a   1.000
_cell.length_b   1.000
_cell.length_c   1.000
_cell.angle_alpha   90.00
_cell.angle_beta   90.00
_cell.angle_gamma   90.00
#
_symmetry.space_group_name_H-M   'P 1'
#
loop_
_entity.id
_entity.type
_entity.pdbx_description
1 polymer ?
#
loop_
_entity_poly.entity_id
_entity_poly.type
_entity_poly.pdbx_seq_one_letter_code
_entity_poly.pdbx_strand_id
1 'polypeptide(L)'
;MPGTHNKAQLPSNPTLKEINWYKKQINWGELPPFYHLVASSVSEAEGILEHGFDNAVKSLLDKRNWNLDLLDGYETELGEIQCNKKPRIALHQVFTERGFELWAQPYAKDVIIDQYVKNNRFMEFKVWDPLSMKCLIRINQLHTFIGFYFERGDKADKAIILHAHKVVHKIITFLQIQLNVVKLDGVTIKALYQLCEKDSRACSDEINIAKIALGEPINRE
;
A
#
# COMPACT_ATOMS: atom_id res chain seq x y z
N MET A 1 39.96 19.64 21.61
CA MET A 1 39.70 18.37 20.89
C MET A 1 38.20 18.09 20.95
N PRO A 2 37.46 18.06 19.84
CA PRO A 2 36.03 17.79 19.90
C PRO A 2 35.83 16.27 19.84
N GLY A 3 35.83 15.64 21.02
CA GLY A 3 35.48 14.24 21.20
C GLY A 3 34.02 14.11 21.60
N THR A 4 33.19 13.68 20.66
CA THR A 4 32.05 12.76 20.84
C THR A 4 31.51 12.50 19.44
N HIS A 5 31.81 11.32 18.89
CA HIS A 5 31.12 10.81 17.71
C HIS A 5 29.62 10.81 18.04
N ASN A 6 28.85 11.72 17.43
CA ASN A 6 27.40 11.69 17.43
C ASN A 6 26.99 10.33 16.85
N LYS A 7 26.71 9.35 17.73
CA LYS A 7 26.07 8.11 17.29
C LYS A 7 24.75 8.55 16.69
N ALA A 8 24.59 8.32 15.38
CA ALA A 8 23.33 8.51 14.69
C ALA A 8 22.22 7.87 15.53
N GLN A 9 21.22 8.66 15.94
CA GLN A 9 20.05 8.15 16.64
C GLN A 9 18.86 8.30 15.72
N LEU A 10 18.09 7.22 15.59
CA LEU A 10 16.84 7.25 14.87
C LEU A 10 15.73 7.67 15.85
N PRO A 11 14.93 8.71 15.56
CA PRO A 11 13.78 9.10 16.36
C PRO A 11 12.77 7.96 16.52
N SER A 12 11.89 8.03 17.54
CA SER A 12 10.86 7.01 17.79
C SER A 12 9.80 6.91 16.68
N ASN A 13 9.53 8.01 15.97
CA ASN A 13 8.60 8.06 14.83
C ASN A 13 9.26 8.81 13.66
N PRO A 14 10.24 8.20 12.99
CA PRO A 14 11.06 8.88 12.01
C PRO A 14 10.29 9.06 10.69
N THR A 15 10.59 10.14 9.98
CA THR A 15 10.22 10.37 8.58
C THR A 15 11.10 9.53 7.65
N LEU A 16 10.65 9.28 6.41
CA LEU A 16 11.46 8.55 5.42
C LEU A 16 12.84 9.20 5.19
N LYS A 17 12.89 10.54 5.20
CA LYS A 17 14.15 11.31 5.09
C LYS A 17 15.11 10.99 6.22
N GLU A 18 14.64 10.92 7.46
CA GLU A 18 15.46 10.60 8.64
C GLU A 18 15.93 9.14 8.62
N ILE A 19 15.07 8.21 8.20
CA ILE A 19 15.45 6.79 8.05
C ILE A 19 16.55 6.65 6.99
N ASN A 20 16.38 7.28 5.82
CA ASN A 20 17.37 7.24 4.74
C ASN A 20 18.70 7.89 5.14
N TRP A 21 18.64 9.01 5.87
CA TRP A 21 19.84 9.67 6.38
C TRP A 21 20.57 8.79 7.39
N TYR A 22 19.85 8.17 8.33
CA TYR A 22 20.43 7.21 9.27
C TYR A 22 21.08 6.02 8.55
N LYS A 23 20.39 5.42 7.55
CA LYS A 23 20.94 4.30 6.77
C LYS A 23 22.23 4.68 6.05
N LYS A 24 22.30 5.88 5.45
CA LYS A 24 23.53 6.37 4.83
C LYS A 24 24.67 6.50 5.83
N GLN A 25 24.41 7.02 7.03
CA GLN A 25 25.47 7.20 8.04
C GLN A 25 26.11 5.88 8.47
N ILE A 26 25.31 4.81 8.63
CA ILE A 26 25.82 3.49 8.99
C ILE A 26 26.48 2.76 7.80
N ASN A 27 26.22 3.21 6.57
CA ASN A 27 26.73 2.63 5.32
C ASN A 27 27.68 3.58 4.57
N TRP A 28 28.48 4.35 5.30
CA TRP A 28 29.55 5.20 4.76
C TRP A 28 29.11 6.20 3.66
N GLY A 29 27.87 6.68 3.77
CA GLY A 29 27.28 7.70 2.89
C GLY A 29 26.37 7.14 1.80
N GLU A 30 26.32 5.83 1.61
CA GLU A 30 25.56 5.20 0.53
C GLU A 30 24.34 4.42 1.02
N LEU A 31 23.33 4.27 0.15
CA LEU A 31 22.20 3.39 0.40
C LEU A 31 22.44 2.08 -0.34
N PRO A 32 22.39 0.92 0.36
CA PRO A 32 22.44 -0.37 -0.32
C PRO A 32 21.37 -0.48 -1.41
N PRO A 33 21.66 -1.11 -2.55
CA PRO A 33 20.71 -1.21 -3.66
C PRO A 33 19.35 -1.79 -3.25
N PHE A 34 19.34 -2.84 -2.42
CA PHE A 34 18.09 -3.48 -2.01
C PHE A 34 17.26 -2.58 -1.08
N TYR A 35 17.90 -1.92 -0.11
CA TYR A 35 17.25 -0.91 0.72
C TYR A 35 16.69 0.23 -0.13
N HIS A 36 17.50 0.73 -1.07
CA HIS A 36 17.12 1.85 -1.92
C HIS A 36 15.90 1.52 -2.78
N LEU A 37 15.81 0.31 -3.34
CA LEU A 37 14.64 -0.16 -4.09
C LEU A 37 13.35 -0.02 -3.27
N VAL A 38 13.35 -0.52 -2.03
CA VAL A 38 12.19 -0.43 -1.13
C VAL A 38 11.92 1.01 -0.74
N ALA A 39 12.96 1.77 -0.41
CA ALA A 39 12.83 3.17 0.00
C ALA A 39 12.23 4.06 -1.09
N SER A 40 12.62 3.86 -2.34
CA SER A 40 12.05 4.56 -3.50
C SER A 40 10.56 4.27 -3.63
N SER A 41 10.14 3.00 -3.55
CA SER A 41 8.70 2.67 -3.64
C SER A 41 7.88 3.20 -2.46
N VAL A 42 8.46 3.23 -1.25
CA VAL A 42 7.80 3.85 -0.09
C VAL A 42 7.66 5.36 -0.28
N SER A 43 8.67 6.02 -0.85
CA SER A 43 8.62 7.45 -1.18
C SER A 43 7.54 7.76 -2.22
N GLU A 44 7.44 6.94 -3.27
CA GLU A 44 6.40 7.08 -4.30
C GLU A 44 4.99 6.91 -3.71
N ALA A 45 4.82 5.91 -2.83
CA ALA A 45 3.55 5.69 -2.15
C ALA A 45 3.20 6.85 -1.18
N GLU A 46 4.19 7.42 -0.48
CA GLU A 46 3.97 8.57 0.42
C GLU A 46 3.50 9.80 -0.36
N GLY A 47 4.08 10.04 -1.54
CA GLY A 47 3.77 11.17 -2.40
C GLY A 47 2.53 11.01 -3.29
N ILE A 48 1.86 9.84 -3.29
CA ILE A 48 0.79 9.55 -4.27
C ILE A 48 -0.41 10.50 -4.18
N LEU A 49 -0.65 11.07 -3.00
CA LEU A 49 -1.73 12.04 -2.75
C LEU A 49 -1.30 13.50 -2.99
N GLU A 50 0.00 13.78 -2.95
CA GLU A 50 0.55 15.14 -2.99
C GLU A 50 1.08 15.52 -4.37
N HIS A 51 1.60 14.56 -5.13
CA HIS A 51 2.22 14.82 -6.42
C HIS A 51 1.17 14.97 -7.53
N GLY A 52 1.41 15.90 -8.46
CA GLY A 52 0.49 16.27 -9.54
C GLY A 52 0.24 15.19 -10.60
N PHE A 53 1.00 14.10 -10.64
CA PHE A 53 0.89 13.04 -11.65
C PHE A 53 -0.40 12.23 -11.55
N ASP A 54 -0.92 11.78 -12.68
CA ASP A 54 -2.04 10.86 -12.73
C ASP A 54 -1.65 9.50 -12.13
N ASN A 55 -2.55 8.94 -11.32
CA ASN A 55 -2.38 7.65 -10.68
C ASN A 55 -3.73 6.99 -10.41
N ALA A 56 -3.71 5.69 -10.13
CA ALA A 56 -4.93 4.90 -9.92
C ALA A 56 -5.82 5.47 -8.81
N VAL A 57 -5.25 6.02 -7.73
CA VAL A 57 -6.02 6.66 -6.65
C VAL A 57 -6.79 7.86 -7.18
N LYS A 58 -6.16 8.75 -7.96
CA LYS A 58 -6.85 9.87 -8.60
C LYS A 58 -7.92 9.42 -9.58
N SER A 59 -7.67 8.36 -10.35
CA SER A 59 -8.67 7.79 -11.26
C SER A 59 -9.92 7.27 -10.52
N LEU A 60 -9.77 6.74 -9.30
CA LEU A 60 -10.94 6.39 -8.47
C LEU A 60 -11.72 7.61 -7.98
N LEU A 61 -11.02 8.70 -7.69
CA LEU A 61 -11.60 9.93 -7.15
C LEU A 61 -12.13 10.89 -8.22
N ASP A 62 -11.84 10.61 -9.49
CA ASP A 62 -12.35 11.40 -10.61
C ASP A 62 -13.86 11.21 -10.75
N LYS A 63 -14.61 12.19 -10.21
CA LYS A 63 -16.07 12.25 -10.30
C LYS A 63 -16.58 12.28 -11.74
N ARG A 64 -15.77 12.68 -12.73
CA ARG A 64 -16.15 12.62 -14.14
C ARG A 64 -16.35 11.19 -14.62
N ASN A 65 -15.66 10.24 -13.99
CA ASN A 65 -15.82 8.81 -14.22
C ASN A 65 -16.89 8.16 -13.31
N TRP A 66 -17.58 8.92 -12.46
CA TRP A 66 -18.63 8.37 -11.60
C TRP A 66 -19.97 8.29 -12.34
N ASN A 67 -20.71 7.21 -12.14
CA ASN A 67 -22.04 7.04 -12.71
C ASN A 67 -23.07 7.80 -11.86
N LEU A 68 -23.46 8.99 -12.33
CA LEU A 68 -24.34 9.90 -11.59
C LEU A 68 -25.72 9.30 -11.32
N ASP A 69 -26.27 8.54 -12.27
CA ASP A 69 -27.61 7.94 -12.15
C ASP A 69 -27.68 6.95 -10.97
N LEU A 70 -26.60 6.22 -10.71
CA LEU A 70 -26.54 5.26 -9.59
C LEU A 70 -26.17 5.91 -8.26
N LEU A 71 -25.45 7.03 -8.32
CA LEU A 71 -24.89 7.71 -7.16
C LEU A 71 -25.74 8.90 -6.68
N ASP A 72 -26.94 9.04 -7.24
CA ASP A 72 -27.84 10.19 -7.04
C ASP A 72 -27.08 11.51 -7.22
N GLY A 73 -26.31 11.58 -8.31
CA GLY A 73 -25.45 12.69 -8.64
C GLY A 73 -26.06 13.62 -9.69
N TYR A 74 -25.62 14.87 -9.68
CA TYR A 74 -25.98 15.88 -10.66
C TYR A 74 -24.81 16.84 -10.89
N GLU A 75 -24.83 17.51 -12.03
CA GLU A 75 -23.90 18.58 -12.36
C GLU A 75 -24.56 19.92 -12.03
N THR A 76 -23.86 20.78 -11.30
CA THR A 76 -24.34 22.13 -10.98
C THR A 76 -24.20 23.04 -12.20
N GLU A 77 -24.83 24.22 -12.17
CA GLU A 77 -24.69 25.25 -13.23
C GLU A 77 -23.24 25.72 -13.43
N LEU A 78 -22.37 25.50 -12.44
CA LEU A 78 -20.94 25.82 -12.48
C LEU A 78 -20.07 24.67 -13.01
N GLY A 79 -20.66 23.56 -13.45
CA GLY A 79 -19.95 22.37 -13.93
C GLY A 79 -19.33 21.51 -12.82
N GLU A 80 -19.73 21.71 -11.57
CA GLU A 80 -19.26 20.88 -10.45
C GLU A 80 -20.13 19.64 -10.30
N ILE A 81 -19.49 18.47 -10.18
CA ILE A 81 -20.18 17.21 -9.95
C ILE A 81 -20.40 17.00 -8.44
N GLN A 82 -21.66 16.91 -8.05
CA GLN A 82 -22.08 16.54 -6.70
C GLN A 82 -22.77 15.17 -6.73
N CYS A 83 -22.48 14.33 -5.74
CA CYS A 83 -23.07 13.00 -5.60
C CYS A 83 -23.43 12.77 -4.14
N ASN A 84 -24.65 12.30 -3.88
CA ASN A 84 -25.09 11.98 -2.52
C ASN A 84 -24.49 10.66 -2.03
N LYS A 85 -24.23 9.73 -2.96
CA LYS A 85 -23.56 8.46 -2.67
C LYS A 85 -22.14 8.45 -3.24
N LYS A 86 -21.27 7.70 -2.57
CA LYS A 86 -19.89 7.44 -3.02
C LYS A 86 -19.83 6.06 -3.67
N PRO A 87 -19.02 5.88 -4.73
CA PRO A 87 -18.88 4.58 -5.36
C PRO A 87 -18.25 3.56 -4.41
N ARG A 88 -18.71 2.33 -4.55
CA ARG A 88 -18.36 1.16 -3.77
C ARG A 88 -17.13 0.49 -4.36
N ILE A 89 -16.16 0.25 -3.49
CA ILE A 89 -14.95 -0.49 -3.81
C ILE A 89 -14.63 -1.53 -2.73
N ALA A 90 -13.96 -2.59 -3.15
CA ALA A 90 -13.24 -3.50 -2.27
C ALA A 90 -11.75 -3.15 -2.33
N LEU A 91 -11.09 -3.18 -1.17
CA LEU A 91 -9.65 -3.01 -1.04
C LEU A 91 -9.01 -4.34 -0.63
N HIS A 92 -7.94 -4.71 -1.31
CA HIS A 92 -7.21 -5.95 -1.08
C HIS A 92 -5.73 -5.65 -0.83
N GLN A 93 -5.20 -6.11 0.30
CA GLN A 93 -3.77 -6.05 0.62
C GLN A 93 -3.11 -7.35 0.19
N VAL A 94 -2.30 -7.31 -0.87
CA VAL A 94 -1.80 -8.53 -1.53
C VAL A 94 -0.27 -8.52 -1.55
N PHE A 95 0.33 -9.64 -1.18
CA PHE A 95 1.74 -9.90 -1.47
C PHE A 95 1.85 -10.71 -2.76
N THR A 96 2.55 -10.15 -3.74
CA THR A 96 2.88 -10.79 -5.01
C THR A 96 4.38 -11.03 -5.08
N GLU A 97 4.85 -11.75 -6.11
CA GLU A 97 6.28 -11.90 -6.40
C GLU A 97 7.00 -10.54 -6.59
N ARG A 98 6.27 -9.49 -6.95
CA ARG A 98 6.82 -8.15 -7.16
C ARG A 98 6.95 -7.35 -5.86
N GLY A 99 6.23 -7.70 -4.80
CA GLY A 99 6.22 -6.94 -3.55
C GLY A 99 4.86 -6.92 -2.87
N PHE A 100 4.61 -5.87 -2.09
CA PHE A 100 3.30 -5.58 -1.53
C PHE A 100 2.50 -4.71 -2.49
N GLU A 101 1.22 -4.98 -2.67
CA GLU A 101 0.30 -4.21 -3.49
C GLU A 101 -1.00 -3.92 -2.72
N LEU A 102 -1.54 -2.72 -2.92
CA LEU A 102 -2.91 -2.38 -2.51
C LEU A 102 -3.78 -2.32 -3.76
N TRP A 103 -4.74 -3.24 -3.87
CA TRP A 103 -5.67 -3.26 -5.00
C TRP A 103 -7.02 -2.65 -4.62
N ALA A 104 -7.65 -2.02 -5.60
CA ALA A 104 -9.06 -1.66 -5.57
C ALA A 104 -9.82 -2.41 -6.66
N GLN A 105 -11.05 -2.80 -6.35
CA GLN A 105 -11.98 -3.38 -7.32
C GLN A 105 -13.39 -2.80 -7.09
N PRO A 106 -14.09 -2.34 -8.14
CA PRO A 106 -15.41 -1.76 -7.99
C PRO A 106 -16.47 -2.85 -7.91
N TYR A 107 -17.65 -2.44 -7.44
CA TYR A 107 -18.85 -3.27 -7.48
C TYR A 107 -19.72 -2.94 -8.70
N ALA A 108 -20.32 -3.97 -9.28
CA ALA A 108 -21.50 -3.85 -10.11
C ALA A 108 -22.63 -4.67 -9.46
N LYS A 109 -23.69 -3.99 -9.01
CA LYS A 109 -24.63 -4.53 -8.00
C LYS A 109 -23.89 -5.07 -6.77
N ASP A 110 -23.79 -6.39 -6.63
CA ASP A 110 -23.21 -7.09 -5.48
C ASP A 110 -22.02 -7.98 -5.88
N VAL A 111 -21.51 -7.79 -7.10
CA VAL A 111 -20.39 -8.55 -7.66
C VAL A 111 -19.18 -7.64 -7.85
N ILE A 112 -18.02 -8.12 -7.40
CA ILE A 112 -16.72 -7.45 -7.60
C ILE A 112 -16.28 -7.64 -9.06
N ILE A 113 -15.81 -6.57 -9.68
CA ILE A 113 -15.36 -6.58 -11.08
C ILE A 113 -13.83 -6.50 -11.18
N ASP A 114 -13.23 -7.45 -11.90
CA ASP A 114 -11.79 -7.50 -12.14
C ASP A 114 -11.39 -7.45 -13.63
N GLN A 115 -12.34 -7.15 -14.51
CA GLN A 115 -12.13 -7.07 -15.95
C GLN A 115 -12.47 -5.68 -16.46
N TYR A 116 -11.97 -5.33 -17.65
CA TYR A 116 -12.37 -4.08 -18.29
C TYR A 116 -13.88 -4.02 -18.47
N VAL A 117 -14.50 -2.93 -18.02
CA VAL A 117 -15.94 -2.68 -18.16
C VAL A 117 -16.16 -1.22 -18.51
N LYS A 118 -17.05 -0.96 -19.48
CA LYS A 118 -17.47 0.39 -19.87
C LYS A 118 -18.98 0.44 -20.05
N ASN A 119 -19.59 1.55 -19.63
CA ASN A 119 -21.02 1.84 -19.78
C ASN A 119 -21.94 0.75 -19.20
N ASN A 120 -21.52 0.11 -18.10
CA ASN A 120 -22.35 -0.85 -17.41
C ASN A 120 -23.35 -0.12 -16.50
N ARG A 121 -24.64 -0.27 -16.78
CA ARG A 121 -25.76 0.35 -16.04
C ARG A 121 -25.82 -0.01 -14.55
N PHE A 122 -25.05 -1.00 -14.09
CA PHE A 122 -25.02 -1.44 -12.72
C PHE A 122 -23.73 -1.10 -11.98
N MET A 123 -22.77 -0.48 -12.66
CA MET A 123 -21.47 -0.10 -12.11
C MET A 123 -21.46 1.39 -11.80
N GLU A 124 -20.96 1.73 -10.62
CA GLU A 124 -20.91 3.11 -10.10
C GLU A 124 -19.78 3.93 -10.72
N PHE A 125 -18.96 3.30 -11.56
CA PHE A 125 -17.99 3.95 -12.45
C PHE A 125 -18.48 3.82 -13.91
N LYS A 126 -18.26 4.85 -14.73
CA LYS A 126 -18.56 4.85 -16.17
C LYS A 126 -17.63 3.89 -16.92
N VAL A 127 -16.35 3.89 -16.55
CA VAL A 127 -15.31 3.00 -17.05
C VAL A 127 -14.51 2.43 -15.88
N TRP A 128 -14.25 1.14 -15.93
CA TRP A 128 -13.27 0.45 -15.09
C TRP A 128 -12.22 -0.20 -15.99
N ASP A 129 -10.97 0.20 -15.82
CA ASP A 129 -9.83 -0.44 -16.46
C ASP A 129 -8.88 -0.96 -15.38
N PRO A 130 -8.81 -2.29 -15.15
CA PRO A 130 -7.93 -2.86 -14.17
C PRO A 130 -6.45 -2.52 -14.37
N LEU A 131 -6.00 -2.26 -15.61
CA LEU A 131 -4.60 -1.96 -15.89
C LEU A 131 -4.16 -0.63 -15.28
N SER A 132 -5.05 0.36 -15.26
CA SER A 132 -4.77 1.71 -14.78
C SER A 132 -5.38 2.02 -13.41
N MET A 133 -6.43 1.29 -12.99
CA MET A 133 -7.21 1.63 -11.80
C MET A 133 -7.12 0.61 -10.65
N LYS A 134 -6.70 -0.64 -10.93
CA LYS A 134 -6.68 -1.70 -9.90
C LYS A 134 -5.57 -1.50 -8.88
N CYS A 135 -4.32 -1.41 -9.33
CA CYS A 135 -3.15 -1.35 -8.44
C CYS A 135 -2.91 0.09 -7.98
N LEU A 136 -3.33 0.39 -6.74
CA LEU A 136 -3.24 1.74 -6.17
C LEU A 136 -1.81 2.12 -5.79
N ILE A 137 -1.10 1.19 -5.14
CA ILE A 137 0.31 1.34 -4.77
C ILE A 137 1.00 -0.02 -4.85
N ARG A 138 2.31 0.02 -5.11
CA ARG A 138 3.20 -1.14 -4.99
C ARG A 138 4.42 -0.73 -4.17
N ILE A 139 4.80 -1.57 -3.21
CA ILE A 139 6.08 -1.48 -2.51
C ILE A 139 6.93 -2.67 -2.96
N ASN A 140 7.90 -2.40 -3.83
CA ASN A 140 8.67 -3.43 -4.51
C ASN A 140 9.44 -4.31 -3.51
N GLN A 141 9.42 -5.61 -3.74
CA GLN A 141 10.17 -6.64 -2.99
C GLN A 141 9.99 -6.60 -1.47
N LEU A 142 8.89 -6.02 -0.96
CA LEU A 142 8.72 -5.81 0.48
C LEU A 142 8.71 -7.13 1.28
N HIS A 143 8.14 -8.20 0.76
CA HIS A 143 8.15 -9.51 1.43
C HIS A 143 9.58 -10.06 1.57
N THR A 144 10.37 -10.03 0.50
CA THR A 144 11.78 -10.41 0.50
C THR A 144 12.60 -9.53 1.45
N PHE A 145 12.29 -8.23 1.49
CA PHE A 145 12.98 -7.28 2.36
C PHE A 145 12.67 -7.52 3.84
N ILE A 146 11.43 -7.88 4.17
CA ILE A 146 11.05 -8.30 5.53
C ILE A 146 11.80 -9.57 5.92
N GLY A 147 11.90 -10.57 5.02
CA GLY A 147 12.71 -11.77 5.26
C GLY A 147 14.17 -11.45 5.53
N PHE A 148 14.79 -10.65 4.64
CA PHE A 148 16.16 -10.17 4.80
C PHE A 148 16.39 -9.43 6.12
N TYR A 149 15.42 -8.63 6.56
CA TYR A 149 15.49 -7.93 7.84
C TYR A 149 15.66 -8.90 9.02
N PHE A 150 14.93 -10.01 9.04
CA PHE A 150 15.03 -10.99 10.12
C PHE A 150 16.35 -11.78 10.11
N GLU A 151 16.96 -11.98 8.94
CA GLU A 151 18.27 -12.64 8.85
C GLU A 151 19.41 -11.74 9.33
N ARG A 152 19.44 -10.48 8.89
CA ARG A 152 20.62 -9.61 9.03
C ARG A 152 20.34 -8.10 8.98
N GLY A 153 19.09 -7.68 9.14
CA GLY A 153 18.70 -6.28 9.03
C GLY A 153 19.13 -5.41 10.21
N ASP A 154 19.14 -4.11 9.97
CA ASP A 154 19.44 -3.10 10.97
C ASP A 154 18.21 -2.26 11.38
N LYS A 155 18.44 -1.22 12.20
CA LYS A 155 17.38 -0.36 12.72
C LYS A 155 16.68 0.45 11.63
N ALA A 156 17.37 0.85 10.57
CA ALA A 156 16.76 1.56 9.45
C ALA A 156 15.87 0.60 8.65
N ASP A 157 16.31 -0.64 8.46
CA ASP A 157 15.51 -1.66 7.76
C ASP A 157 14.19 -1.93 8.51
N LYS A 158 14.23 -2.05 9.85
CA LYS A 158 13.00 -2.13 10.64
C LYS A 158 12.12 -0.90 10.45
N ALA A 159 12.73 0.28 10.53
CA ALA A 159 11.99 1.54 10.49
C ALA A 159 11.31 1.76 9.14
N ILE A 160 11.93 1.37 8.02
CA ILE A 160 11.31 1.52 6.70
C ILE A 160 10.12 0.56 6.52
N ILE A 161 10.19 -0.66 7.08
CA ILE A 161 9.04 -1.59 7.10
C ILE A 161 7.87 -0.99 7.89
N LEU A 162 8.17 -0.39 9.05
CA LEU A 162 7.15 0.28 9.87
C LEU A 162 6.59 1.53 9.18
N HIS A 163 7.43 2.31 8.50
CA HIS A 163 7.00 3.48 7.74
C HIS A 163 6.12 3.09 6.56
N ALA A 164 6.49 2.05 5.81
CA ALA A 164 5.69 1.48 4.74
C ALA A 164 4.27 1.12 5.23
N HIS A 165 4.16 0.44 6.37
CA HIS A 165 2.87 0.12 6.97
C HIS A 165 2.03 1.37 7.28
N LYS A 166 2.65 2.43 7.83
CA LYS A 166 1.98 3.71 8.12
C LYS A 166 1.49 4.39 6.85
N VAL A 167 2.30 4.43 5.80
CA VAL A 167 1.94 5.03 4.50
C VAL A 167 0.73 4.31 3.90
N VAL A 168 0.75 2.97 3.84
CA VAL A 168 -0.38 2.16 3.37
C VAL A 168 -1.64 2.45 4.20
N HIS A 169 -1.51 2.49 5.52
CA HIS A 169 -2.64 2.77 6.41
C HIS A 169 -3.24 4.17 6.17
N LYS A 170 -2.41 5.20 5.98
CA LYS A 170 -2.88 6.56 5.64
C LYS A 170 -3.70 6.56 4.34
N ILE A 171 -3.23 5.86 3.31
CA ILE A 171 -3.93 5.77 2.01
C ILE A 171 -5.27 5.05 2.17
N ILE A 172 -5.31 3.91 2.87
CA ILE A 172 -6.55 3.17 3.14
C ILE A 172 -7.55 4.06 3.88
N THR A 173 -7.13 4.73 4.96
CA THR A 173 -7.98 5.63 5.74
C THR A 173 -8.51 6.78 4.88
N PHE A 174 -7.65 7.37 4.04
CA PHE A 174 -8.07 8.40 3.10
C PHE A 174 -9.14 7.88 2.11
N LEU A 175 -8.95 6.70 1.53
CA LEU A 175 -9.92 6.09 0.62
C LEU A 175 -11.24 5.76 1.32
N GLN A 176 -11.20 5.29 2.57
CA GLN A 176 -12.40 5.06 3.39
C GLN A 176 -13.19 6.35 3.66
N ILE A 177 -12.51 7.49 3.71
CA ILE A 177 -13.17 8.80 3.84
C ILE A 177 -13.76 9.23 2.50
N GLN A 178 -13.05 9.04 1.38
CA GLN A 178 -13.45 9.58 0.07
C GLN A 178 -14.43 8.69 -0.70
N LEU A 179 -14.40 7.37 -0.47
CA LEU A 179 -15.16 6.36 -1.19
C LEU A 179 -15.96 5.48 -0.22
N ASN A 180 -16.86 4.66 -0.75
CA ASN A 180 -17.55 3.65 0.05
C ASN A 180 -16.76 2.33 0.01
N VAL A 181 -15.84 2.14 0.96
CA VAL A 181 -15.06 0.90 1.05
C VAL A 181 -15.92 -0.18 1.72
N VAL A 182 -16.48 -1.09 0.92
CA VAL A 182 -17.39 -2.16 1.39
C VAL A 182 -16.62 -3.33 1.99
N LYS A 183 -15.41 -3.60 1.49
CA LYS A 183 -14.57 -4.72 1.93
C LYS A 183 -13.13 -4.26 2.02
N LEU A 184 -12.43 -4.68 3.08
CA LEU A 184 -10.98 -4.55 3.23
C LEU A 184 -10.45 -5.91 3.72
N ASP A 185 -9.66 -6.58 2.90
CA ASP A 185 -9.11 -7.90 3.24
C ASP A 185 -7.63 -8.06 2.81
N GLY A 186 -7.12 -9.29 2.92
CA GLY A 186 -5.77 -9.66 2.54
C GLY A 186 -4.78 -9.61 3.71
N VAL A 187 -3.48 -9.66 3.38
CA VAL A 187 -2.41 -9.75 4.37
C VAL A 187 -1.75 -8.40 4.52
N THR A 188 -1.91 -7.80 5.71
CA THR A 188 -1.26 -6.52 6.02
C THR A 188 0.25 -6.69 6.18
N ILE A 189 1.02 -5.61 5.94
CA ILE A 189 2.47 -5.58 6.21
C ILE A 189 2.78 -5.99 7.66
N LYS A 190 1.97 -5.52 8.61
CA LYS A 190 2.09 -5.89 10.02
C LYS A 190 1.88 -7.39 10.24
N ALA A 191 0.88 -7.98 9.61
CA ALA A 191 0.58 -9.41 9.74
C ALA A 191 1.74 -10.25 9.20
N LEU A 192 2.27 -9.91 8.02
CA LEU A 192 3.44 -10.60 7.47
C LEU A 192 4.68 -10.44 8.38
N TYR A 193 4.96 -9.23 8.83
CA TYR A 193 6.07 -8.98 9.76
C TYR A 193 5.94 -9.84 11.02
N GLN A 194 4.75 -9.91 11.61
CA GLN A 194 4.51 -10.72 12.82
C GLN A 194 4.62 -12.22 12.58
N LEU A 195 4.28 -12.70 11.37
CA LEU A 195 4.49 -14.08 10.96
C LEU A 195 5.98 -14.40 10.91
N CYS A 196 6.76 -13.61 10.17
CA CYS A 196 8.21 -13.77 10.09
C CYS A 196 8.91 -13.60 11.46
N GLU A 197 8.40 -12.74 12.35
CA GLU A 197 8.94 -12.58 13.70
C GLU A 197 8.71 -13.82 14.59
N LYS A 198 7.63 -14.58 14.36
CA LYS A 198 7.39 -15.84 15.06
C LYS A 198 8.25 -16.96 14.48
N ASP A 199 8.32 -17.03 13.16
CA ASP A 199 9.05 -18.10 12.48
C ASP A 199 10.56 -17.90 12.56
N SER A 200 11.10 -16.67 12.54
CA SER A 200 12.54 -16.42 12.80
C SER A 200 12.97 -16.87 14.20
N ARG A 201 12.05 -16.97 15.16
CA ARG A 201 12.31 -17.57 16.48
C ARG A 201 12.24 -19.12 16.43
N ALA A 202 11.65 -19.69 15.39
CA ALA A 202 11.55 -21.12 15.12
C ALA A 202 12.57 -21.51 14.02
N CYS A 203 13.76 -21.95 14.42
CA CYS A 203 14.88 -22.22 13.50
C CYS A 203 14.50 -23.20 12.36
N SER A 204 14.38 -22.71 11.12
CA SER A 204 14.72 -23.31 9.80
C SER A 204 13.76 -22.91 8.66
N ASP A 205 14.42 -22.47 7.57
CA ASP A 205 14.12 -22.46 6.13
C ASP A 205 12.68 -22.41 5.57
N GLU A 206 12.53 -21.49 4.60
CA GLU A 206 11.48 -21.37 3.58
C GLU A 206 10.05 -21.10 4.06
N ILE A 207 9.79 -19.86 4.51
CA ILE A 207 8.42 -19.37 4.73
C ILE A 207 7.83 -18.87 3.42
N ASN A 208 7.41 -19.86 2.64
CA ASN A 208 6.24 -19.94 1.77
C ASN A 208 5.40 -18.67 1.60
N ILE A 209 5.67 -17.95 0.51
CA ILE A 209 4.71 -17.04 -0.16
C ILE A 209 3.35 -17.76 -0.37
N ALA A 210 3.37 -19.09 -0.55
CA ALA A 210 2.18 -19.93 -0.65
C ALA A 210 1.29 -19.92 0.61
N LYS A 211 1.86 -19.96 1.83
CA LYS A 211 1.07 -19.92 3.09
C LYS A 211 0.40 -18.56 3.29
N ILE A 212 1.03 -17.49 2.78
CA ILE A 212 0.53 -16.12 2.84
C ILE A 212 -0.58 -15.89 1.80
N ALA A 213 -0.45 -16.48 0.61
CA ALA A 213 -1.45 -16.40 -0.45
C ALA A 213 -2.74 -17.18 -0.15
N LEU A 214 -2.67 -18.25 0.66
CA LEU A 214 -3.80 -19.15 0.93
C LEU A 214 -4.69 -18.74 2.12
N GLY A 215 -4.28 -17.79 2.95
CA GLY A 215 -5.09 -17.36 4.11
C GLY A 215 -5.47 -18.50 5.07
N GLU A 216 -4.70 -19.59 5.08
CA GLU A 216 -5.01 -20.76 5.88
C GLU A 216 -4.85 -20.47 7.39
N PRO A 217 -5.76 -20.99 8.23
CA PRO A 217 -5.61 -20.90 9.67
C PRO A 217 -4.37 -21.69 10.09
N ILE A 218 -3.48 -21.04 10.83
CA ILE A 218 -2.33 -21.69 11.46
C ILE A 218 -2.88 -22.70 12.47
N ASN A 219 -2.95 -23.98 12.07
CA ASN A 219 -3.28 -25.07 12.98
C ASN A 219 -2.22 -25.11 14.10
N ARG A 220 -2.70 -25.01 15.33
CA ARG A 220 -1.90 -25.25 16.54
C ARG A 220 -1.85 -26.75 16.73
N GLU A 221 -0.67 -27.34 16.62
CA GLU A 221 -0.30 -28.55 17.36
C GLU A 221 0.69 -28.15 18.45
#